data_AF-A0A8T7E7L1-F1
#
_entry.id   AF-A0A8T7E7L1-F1
#
_cell.length_a   1.000
_cell.length_b   1.000
_cell.length_c   1.000
_cell.angle_alpha   90.00
_cell.angle_beta   90.00
_cell.angle_gamma   90.00
#
_symmetry.space_group_name_H-M   'P 1'
#
loop_
_entity.id
_entity.type
_entity.pdbx_description
1 polymer ?
#
loop_
_entity_poly.entity_id
_entity_poly.type
_entity_poly.pdbx_seq_one_letter_code
_entity_poly.pdbx_strand_id
1 'polypeptide(L)'
;MRTPENQDGDFSFSNIPMGWLVVGLGTLVLCCTAVTLTSAVIIFMTSTERGEQTELLPLPATLTPTTAPADTPIPAATVTLAATNPDGRVTAVYLSAPPTLDGNLDEWDSIPPFTAPHIVEQESSWDGTMDVESLWRMGWDNQNLYLAVAVTDNVHVQTRETKFAYLGDSLELQFDTNVQADYGPGVNSDDYQYVVSPGNFSDQAAGAFRFRGDAQGAMSDFIGSGAQVAARQTAVGYNLEMAIPWSDLALQPAAGLVLGAAFSINDLDTPGTAVQELMLSHVATRRWLDPSSWGTLELEP
;
A
#
# COMPACT_ATOMS: atom_id res chain seq x y z
N MET A 1 -62.96 21.84 11.91
CA MET A 1 -63.36 21.86 13.34
C MET A 1 -62.12 21.58 14.17
N ARG A 2 -61.75 22.54 15.02
CA ARG A 2 -60.90 22.53 16.23
C ARG A 2 -59.59 21.71 16.28
N THR A 3 -58.53 22.48 16.52
CA THR A 3 -57.25 22.19 17.21
C THR A 3 -57.44 21.61 18.63
N PRO A 4 -56.36 21.13 19.30
CA PRO A 4 -55.46 21.99 20.11
C PRO A 4 -53.95 21.70 19.81
N GLU A 5 -53.01 22.65 19.80
CA GLU A 5 -52.55 23.65 20.80
C GLU A 5 -51.43 23.11 21.73
N ASN A 6 -50.22 23.67 21.50
CA ASN A 6 -49.08 23.99 22.37
C ASN A 6 -48.69 23.07 23.55
N GLN A 7 -47.38 22.83 23.70
CA GLN A 7 -46.57 23.59 24.66
C GLN A 7 -45.05 23.37 24.50
N ASP A 8 -44.36 24.50 24.42
CA ASP A 8 -42.91 24.68 24.50
C ASP A 8 -42.38 24.36 25.91
N GLY A 9 -41.21 23.74 25.96
CA GLY A 9 -40.44 23.50 27.18
C GLY A 9 -39.03 24.09 27.04
N ASP A 10 -38.91 25.32 27.53
CA ASP A 10 -37.69 26.11 27.71
C ASP A 10 -36.75 25.43 28.75
N PHE A 11 -35.47 25.21 28.40
CA PHE A 11 -34.43 24.86 29.37
C PHE A 11 -33.28 25.85 29.29
N SER A 12 -33.37 26.84 30.18
CA SER A 12 -32.35 27.80 30.55
C SER A 12 -31.14 27.13 31.25
N PHE A 13 -29.97 27.69 30.95
CA PHE A 13 -28.64 27.44 31.51
C PHE A 13 -28.56 27.53 33.04
N SER A 14 -27.71 26.68 33.65
CA SER A 14 -26.95 27.06 34.86
C SER A 14 -25.65 26.26 35.03
N ASN A 15 -24.56 27.03 34.96
CA ASN A 15 -23.20 26.91 35.51
C ASN A 15 -22.84 25.69 36.39
N ILE A 16 -21.80 24.99 35.96
CA ILE A 16 -20.99 24.06 36.77
C ILE A 16 -19.71 24.81 37.21
N PRO A 17 -19.35 24.83 38.50
CA PRO A 17 -18.17 25.55 38.98
C PRO A 17 -16.86 24.76 38.79
N MET A 18 -15.83 25.51 38.39
CA MET A 18 -14.41 25.13 38.35
C MET A 18 -13.88 24.68 39.72
N GLY A 19 -13.33 23.46 39.77
CA GLY A 19 -12.51 22.94 40.87
C GLY A 19 -11.07 22.78 40.39
N TRP A 20 -10.15 23.46 41.07
CA TRP A 20 -8.72 23.49 40.81
C TRP A 20 -8.07 22.14 41.15
N LEU A 21 -7.26 21.57 40.23
CA LEU A 21 -6.34 20.49 40.55
C LEU A 21 -4.90 21.00 40.45
N VAL A 22 -4.19 20.80 41.55
CA VAL A 22 -2.85 21.30 41.86
C VAL A 22 -1.77 20.61 41.02
N VAL A 23 -0.90 21.41 40.42
CA VAL A 23 0.34 20.99 39.76
C VAL A 23 1.35 20.56 40.82
N GLY A 24 1.69 19.27 40.87
CA GLY A 24 2.76 18.72 41.70
C GLY A 24 4.03 18.49 40.87
N LEU A 25 4.88 19.50 40.75
CA LEU A 25 6.25 19.35 40.23
C LEU A 25 7.17 18.89 41.38
N GLY A 26 7.43 17.59 41.42
CA GLY A 26 8.45 17.00 42.30
C GLY A 26 9.84 17.23 41.72
N THR A 27 10.63 18.08 42.37
CA THR A 27 12.06 18.30 42.07
C THR A 27 12.88 17.33 42.93
N LEU A 28 13.69 16.48 42.32
CA LEU A 28 14.74 15.71 43.00
C LEU A 28 16.09 16.40 42.77
N VAL A 29 16.81 16.63 43.86
CA VAL A 29 18.04 17.42 43.95
C VAL A 29 19.29 16.53 43.98
N LEU A 30 20.28 16.94 43.17
CA LEU A 30 21.74 16.79 43.22
C LEU A 30 22.41 15.41 43.38
N CYS A 31 23.30 15.11 42.41
CA CYS A 31 24.69 14.82 42.74
C CYS A 31 25.64 15.56 41.77
N CYS A 32 26.75 16.03 42.31
CA CYS A 32 27.69 17.02 41.76
C CYS A 32 28.66 16.46 40.71
N THR A 33 29.14 17.33 39.81
CA THR A 33 30.57 17.73 39.62
C THR A 33 30.67 18.60 38.35
N ALA A 34 30.79 19.92 38.50
CA ALA A 34 32.03 20.72 38.49
C ALA A 34 32.37 21.29 37.10
N VAL A 35 31.93 22.54 36.89
CA VAL A 35 32.32 23.46 35.81
C VAL A 35 33.63 24.14 36.20
N THR A 36 34.57 24.29 35.26
CA THR A 36 35.65 25.29 35.36
C THR A 36 35.69 26.15 34.09
N LEU A 37 35.54 27.46 34.26
CA LEU A 37 35.78 28.49 33.26
C LEU A 37 37.27 28.89 33.28
N THR A 38 37.86 29.15 32.12
CA THR A 38 39.07 30.00 32.03
C THR A 38 38.98 30.99 30.87
N SER A 39 39.54 32.16 31.13
CA SER A 39 39.30 33.46 30.49
C SER A 39 40.02 33.67 29.15
N ALA A 40 39.50 34.62 28.37
CA ALA A 40 40.06 35.12 27.12
C ALA A 40 41.37 35.91 27.29
N VAL A 41 42.24 35.83 26.26
CA VAL A 41 43.36 36.77 26.03
C VAL A 41 43.22 37.30 24.60
N ILE A 42 43.09 38.62 24.47
CA ILE A 42 43.10 39.36 23.20
C ILE A 42 44.54 39.80 22.93
N ILE A 43 45.10 39.40 21.79
CA ILE A 43 46.40 39.88 21.31
C ILE A 43 46.18 40.73 20.06
N PHE A 44 46.51 42.02 20.16
CA PHE A 44 46.68 42.91 19.02
C PHE A 44 48.06 42.67 18.42
N MET A 45 48.14 42.33 17.14
CA MET A 45 49.39 42.40 16.37
C MET A 45 49.21 43.35 15.19
N THR A 46 50.04 44.38 15.18
CA THR A 46 50.15 45.43 14.17
C THR A 46 50.88 44.92 12.93
N SER A 47 50.28 45.14 11.76
CA SER A 47 50.83 44.86 10.43
C SER A 47 52.08 45.70 10.13
N THR A 48 53.10 45.07 9.55
CA THR A 48 54.19 45.76 8.83
C THR A 48 54.31 45.09 7.47
N GLU A 49 53.90 45.80 6.41
CA GLU A 49 54.02 45.32 5.03
C GLU A 49 55.48 45.37 4.54
N ARG A 50 55.92 44.31 3.87
CA ARG A 50 57.07 44.32 2.97
C ARG A 50 56.61 43.68 1.66
N GLY A 51 56.63 44.49 0.60
CA GLY A 51 56.18 44.09 -0.73
C GLY A 51 57.07 43.04 -1.37
N GLU A 52 56.42 42.16 -2.11
CA GLU A 52 57.03 41.31 -3.13
C GLU A 52 56.08 41.32 -4.33
N GLN A 53 56.59 41.79 -5.48
CA GLN A 53 55.86 41.76 -6.74
C GLN A 53 56.00 40.36 -7.33
N THR A 54 54.87 39.76 -7.73
CA THR A 54 54.87 38.59 -8.62
C THR A 54 53.64 38.66 -9.52
N GLU A 55 53.90 38.96 -10.78
CA GLU A 55 53.24 38.55 -12.03
C GLU A 55 51.71 38.27 -12.00
N LEU A 56 50.95 39.16 -12.66
CA LEU A 56 49.51 38.99 -12.91
C LEU A 56 49.28 37.92 -14.00
N LEU A 57 48.72 36.77 -13.63
CA LEU A 57 48.08 35.85 -14.56
C LEU A 57 46.73 36.44 -15.02
N PRO A 58 46.33 36.29 -16.30
CA PRO A 58 45.06 36.82 -16.78
C PRO A 58 43.86 36.13 -16.10
N LEU A 59 42.84 36.93 -15.75
CA LEU A 59 41.57 36.43 -15.21
C LEU A 59 40.91 35.42 -16.17
N PRO A 60 40.28 34.35 -15.68
CA PRO A 60 39.40 33.54 -16.51
C PRO A 60 38.19 34.38 -16.95
N ALA A 61 37.78 34.16 -18.19
CA ALA A 61 36.66 34.85 -18.81
C ALA A 61 35.37 34.72 -17.97
N THR A 62 34.67 35.84 -17.79
CA THR A 62 33.29 35.87 -17.28
C THR A 62 32.40 35.07 -18.24
N LEU A 63 31.93 33.90 -17.80
CA LEU A 63 30.92 33.14 -18.53
C LEU A 63 29.57 33.87 -18.35
N THR A 64 29.04 34.40 -19.44
CA THR A 64 27.64 34.82 -19.56
C THR A 64 26.72 33.63 -19.22
N PRO A 65 25.57 33.83 -18.55
CA PRO A 65 24.64 32.75 -18.29
C PRO A 65 24.05 32.29 -19.62
N THR A 66 24.48 31.12 -20.07
CA THR A 66 23.83 30.40 -21.17
C THR A 66 22.44 30.00 -20.68
N THR A 67 21.40 30.51 -21.34
CA THR A 67 20.02 30.04 -21.18
C THR A 67 19.99 28.52 -21.33
N ALA A 68 19.63 27.83 -20.25
CA ALA A 68 19.37 26.39 -20.28
C ALA A 68 18.30 26.09 -21.35
N PRO A 69 18.48 25.05 -22.17
CA PRO A 69 17.41 24.64 -23.07
C PRO A 69 16.18 24.26 -22.25
N ALA A 70 15.00 24.69 -22.71
CA ALA A 70 13.73 24.33 -22.12
C ALA A 70 13.62 22.79 -22.05
N ASP A 71 13.30 22.27 -20.87
CA ASP A 71 12.99 20.85 -20.66
C ASP A 71 11.86 20.46 -21.60
N THR A 72 12.23 19.73 -22.65
CA THR A 72 11.25 19.03 -23.49
C THR A 72 10.76 17.86 -22.63
N PRO A 73 9.44 17.76 -22.33
CA PRO A 73 8.95 16.64 -21.54
C PRO A 73 9.35 15.34 -22.24
N ILE A 74 10.11 14.51 -21.54
CA ILE A 74 10.41 13.15 -21.97
C ILE A 74 9.05 12.45 -22.06
N PRO A 75 8.67 11.86 -23.20
CA PRO A 75 7.44 11.09 -23.25
C PRO A 75 7.55 9.95 -22.23
N ALA A 76 6.63 9.93 -21.26
CA ALA A 76 6.48 8.80 -20.36
C ALA A 76 6.35 7.53 -21.20
N ALA A 77 7.16 6.52 -20.91
CA ALA A 77 7.06 5.25 -21.60
C ALA A 77 5.68 4.65 -21.29
N THR A 78 4.75 4.71 -22.26
CA THR A 78 3.49 3.98 -22.20
C THR A 78 3.84 2.50 -22.36
N VAL A 79 3.93 1.78 -21.25
CA VAL A 79 4.13 0.34 -21.25
C VAL A 79 2.85 -0.27 -21.82
N THR A 80 2.90 -0.74 -23.06
CA THR A 80 1.79 -1.49 -23.66
C THR A 80 1.85 -2.91 -23.11
N LEU A 81 0.99 -3.22 -22.14
CA LEU A 81 0.98 -4.51 -21.45
C LEU A 81 0.21 -5.54 -22.27
N ALA A 82 0.86 -6.67 -22.55
CA ALA A 82 0.20 -7.84 -23.12
C ALA A 82 0.32 -9.01 -22.14
N ALA A 83 -0.80 -9.45 -21.57
CA ALA A 83 -0.92 -10.75 -20.92
C ALA A 83 -2.37 -11.27 -21.07
N THR A 84 -2.58 -12.21 -21.98
CA THR A 84 -3.83 -12.96 -22.11
C THR A 84 -3.66 -14.30 -21.40
N ASN A 85 -4.19 -14.44 -20.19
CA ASN A 85 -4.35 -15.72 -19.51
C ASN A 85 -5.79 -16.22 -19.75
N PRO A 86 -6.08 -16.88 -20.90
CA PRO A 86 -7.45 -17.25 -21.27
C PRO A 86 -8.14 -18.20 -20.26
N ASP A 87 -7.36 -18.90 -19.44
CA ASP A 87 -7.85 -19.91 -18.50
C ASP A 87 -7.74 -19.48 -17.02
N GLY A 88 -7.39 -18.21 -16.73
CA GLY A 88 -7.22 -17.72 -15.35
C GLY A 88 -6.02 -18.30 -14.59
N ARG A 89 -5.13 -19.05 -15.24
CA ARG A 89 -3.87 -19.54 -14.67
C ARG A 89 -2.83 -18.43 -14.62
N VAL A 90 -2.18 -18.27 -13.47
CA VAL A 90 -1.00 -17.43 -13.25
C VAL A 90 0.11 -18.24 -12.58
N THR A 91 1.33 -17.73 -12.62
CA THR A 91 2.50 -18.42 -12.08
C THR A 91 3.31 -17.51 -11.15
N ALA A 92 3.95 -18.12 -10.16
CA ALA A 92 4.96 -17.48 -9.31
C ALA A 92 6.31 -18.15 -9.55
N VAL A 93 7.35 -17.36 -9.80
CA VAL A 93 8.71 -17.87 -10.04
C VAL A 93 9.47 -18.09 -8.75
N TYR A 94 10.34 -19.10 -8.67
CA TYR A 94 11.17 -19.28 -7.49
C TYR A 94 12.20 -18.15 -7.35
N LEU A 95 12.31 -17.60 -6.15
CA LEU A 95 13.25 -16.54 -5.79
C LEU A 95 14.37 -17.10 -4.93
N SER A 96 15.60 -17.01 -5.44
CA SER A 96 16.80 -17.43 -4.69
C SER A 96 17.16 -16.49 -3.52
N ALA A 97 16.60 -15.27 -3.51
CA ALA A 97 16.69 -14.30 -2.45
C ALA A 97 15.34 -13.59 -2.30
N PRO A 98 14.89 -13.29 -1.07
CA PRO A 98 13.65 -12.56 -0.87
C PRO A 98 13.77 -11.12 -1.39
N PRO A 99 12.68 -10.56 -1.96
CA PRO A 99 12.65 -9.16 -2.37
C PRO A 99 12.66 -8.24 -1.16
N THR A 100 13.07 -6.99 -1.37
CA THR A 100 12.98 -5.93 -0.36
C THR A 100 11.63 -5.25 -0.49
N LEU A 101 10.74 -5.45 0.51
CA LEU A 101 9.44 -4.80 0.51
C LEU A 101 9.56 -3.29 0.78
N ASP A 102 9.64 -2.48 -0.26
CA ASP A 102 9.79 -1.02 -0.18
C ASP A 102 8.95 -0.23 -1.22
N GLY A 103 8.19 -0.94 -2.06
CA GLY A 103 7.38 -0.39 -3.15
C GLY A 103 8.19 0.03 -4.38
N ASN A 104 9.48 -0.29 -4.44
CA ASN A 104 10.29 -0.18 -5.65
C ASN A 104 10.30 -1.51 -6.40
N LEU A 105 9.76 -1.51 -7.62
CA LEU A 105 9.54 -2.74 -8.37
C LEU A 105 10.71 -3.12 -9.30
N ASP A 106 11.84 -2.40 -9.26
CA ASP A 106 12.98 -2.62 -10.16
C ASP A 106 13.51 -4.08 -10.11
N GLU A 107 13.48 -4.73 -8.95
CA GLU A 107 13.95 -6.12 -8.82
C GLU A 107 13.01 -7.17 -9.45
N TRP A 108 11.81 -6.76 -9.83
CA TRP A 108 10.78 -7.63 -10.39
C TRP A 108 10.76 -7.67 -11.92
N ASP A 109 11.58 -6.85 -12.60
CA ASP A 109 11.53 -6.67 -14.05
C ASP A 109 11.72 -7.96 -14.87
N SER A 110 12.43 -8.94 -14.33
CA SER A 110 12.63 -10.24 -14.99
C SER A 110 11.46 -11.21 -14.81
N ILE A 111 10.51 -10.91 -13.92
CA ILE A 111 9.36 -11.77 -13.66
C ILE A 111 8.26 -11.45 -14.67
N PRO A 112 7.76 -12.45 -15.42
CA PRO A 112 6.64 -12.25 -16.33
C PRO A 112 5.42 -11.73 -15.59
N PRO A 113 4.82 -10.62 -16.07
CA PRO A 113 3.66 -10.09 -15.40
C PRO A 113 2.35 -10.63 -15.97
N PHE A 114 1.26 -10.45 -15.23
CA PHE A 114 -0.11 -10.62 -15.71
C PHE A 114 -1.00 -9.43 -15.33
N THR A 115 -2.15 -9.30 -15.97
CA THR A 115 -3.08 -8.19 -15.77
C THR A 115 -4.39 -8.66 -15.14
N ALA A 116 -5.13 -7.73 -14.52
CA ALA A 116 -6.51 -7.95 -14.04
C ALA A 116 -7.53 -7.12 -14.84
N PRO A 117 -7.96 -7.54 -16.05
CA PRO A 117 -8.76 -6.70 -16.95
C PRO A 117 -10.27 -6.91 -16.84
N HIS A 118 -10.75 -7.85 -16.00
CA HIS A 118 -12.14 -8.27 -16.02
C HIS A 118 -12.95 -7.63 -14.90
N ILE A 119 -13.99 -6.87 -15.25
CA ILE A 119 -14.97 -6.37 -14.28
C ILE A 119 -15.69 -7.56 -13.64
N VAL A 120 -15.62 -7.66 -12.32
CA VAL A 120 -16.28 -8.73 -11.54
C VAL A 120 -17.21 -8.20 -10.46
N GLU A 121 -17.05 -6.93 -10.06
CA GLU A 121 -18.02 -6.18 -9.26
C GLU A 121 -18.09 -4.76 -9.80
N GLN A 122 -19.28 -4.16 -9.76
CA GLN A 122 -19.48 -2.75 -10.03
C GLN A 122 -20.72 -2.25 -9.29
N GLU A 123 -20.65 -1.04 -8.77
CA GLU A 123 -21.79 -0.36 -8.20
C GLU A 123 -22.68 0.21 -9.32
N SER A 124 -23.97 0.39 -9.03
CA SER A 124 -24.96 0.85 -10.01
C SER A 124 -24.76 2.29 -10.49
N SER A 125 -24.05 3.12 -9.74
CA SER A 125 -23.73 4.51 -10.03
C SER A 125 -22.33 4.73 -10.59
N TRP A 126 -21.51 3.68 -10.72
CA TRP A 126 -20.25 3.76 -11.46
C TRP A 126 -20.50 4.31 -12.87
N ASP A 127 -19.72 5.30 -13.28
CA ASP A 127 -19.98 6.09 -14.48
C ASP A 127 -19.51 5.41 -15.78
N GLY A 128 -18.84 4.26 -15.64
CA GLY A 128 -18.31 3.46 -16.75
C GLY A 128 -16.91 3.86 -17.18
N THR A 129 -16.25 4.78 -16.47
CA THR A 129 -14.86 5.16 -16.73
C THR A 129 -13.93 4.03 -16.28
N MET A 130 -13.06 3.62 -17.19
CA MET A 130 -12.04 2.58 -16.93
C MET A 130 -10.67 3.25 -16.92
N ASP A 131 -10.22 3.60 -15.73
CA ASP A 131 -8.99 4.34 -15.46
C ASP A 131 -8.09 3.68 -14.41
N VAL A 132 -8.55 2.59 -13.79
CA VAL A 132 -7.71 1.64 -13.08
C VAL A 132 -7.14 0.55 -13.99
N GLU A 133 -5.83 0.33 -13.91
CA GLU A 133 -5.13 -0.81 -14.48
C GLU A 133 -4.12 -1.38 -13.48
N SER A 134 -3.87 -2.68 -13.53
CA SER A 134 -2.89 -3.33 -12.65
C SER A 134 -2.01 -4.34 -13.38
N LEU A 135 -0.72 -4.31 -13.03
CA LEU A 135 0.28 -5.25 -13.51
C LEU A 135 0.90 -6.00 -12.34
N TRP A 136 0.66 -7.31 -12.32
CA TRP A 136 1.00 -8.19 -11.22
C TRP A 136 2.20 -9.05 -11.58
N ARG A 137 3.10 -9.24 -10.63
CA ARG A 137 4.20 -10.19 -10.69
C ARG A 137 4.22 -11.01 -9.42
N MET A 138 4.58 -12.29 -9.54
CA MET A 138 4.59 -13.20 -8.41
C MET A 138 5.90 -13.96 -8.34
N GLY A 139 6.38 -14.09 -7.12
CA GLY A 139 7.54 -14.89 -6.79
C GLY A 139 7.27 -15.71 -5.54
N TRP A 140 8.07 -16.72 -5.29
CA TRP A 140 7.98 -17.48 -4.05
C TRP A 140 9.35 -17.98 -3.61
N ASP A 141 9.51 -18.18 -2.32
CA ASP A 141 10.64 -18.94 -1.76
C ASP A 141 10.11 -19.96 -0.73
N ASN A 142 11.01 -20.56 0.03
CA ASN A 142 10.65 -21.57 1.02
C ASN A 142 9.88 -21.00 2.23
N GLN A 143 9.79 -19.68 2.36
CA GLN A 143 9.20 -18.97 3.50
C GLN A 143 7.91 -18.25 3.12
N ASN A 144 7.87 -17.59 1.96
CA ASN A 144 6.75 -16.74 1.57
C ASN A 144 6.36 -16.91 0.09
N LEU A 145 5.08 -16.61 -0.17
CA LEU A 145 4.60 -16.15 -1.47
C LEU A 145 4.77 -14.63 -1.52
N TYR A 146 5.29 -14.11 -2.63
CA TYR A 146 5.51 -12.69 -2.83
C TYR A 146 4.69 -12.16 -4.02
N LEU A 147 4.21 -10.94 -3.89
CA LEU A 147 3.49 -10.22 -4.93
C LEU A 147 4.08 -8.82 -5.09
N ALA A 148 4.19 -8.38 -6.34
CA ALA A 148 4.47 -7.00 -6.71
C ALA A 148 3.42 -6.52 -7.70
N VAL A 149 2.84 -5.36 -7.42
CA VAL A 149 1.73 -4.80 -8.21
C VAL A 149 2.03 -3.35 -8.53
N ALA A 150 2.10 -3.03 -9.81
CA ALA A 150 2.07 -1.67 -10.30
C ALA A 150 0.62 -1.33 -10.65
N VAL A 151 0.08 -0.30 -10.01
CA VAL A 151 -1.28 0.20 -10.24
C VAL A 151 -1.20 1.57 -10.92
N THR A 152 -1.93 1.69 -12.02
CA THR A 152 -2.24 2.97 -12.65
C THR A 152 -3.67 3.31 -12.29
N ASP A 153 -3.86 4.49 -11.70
CA ASP A 153 -5.11 5.00 -11.17
C ASP A 153 -4.97 6.53 -11.00
N ASN A 154 -5.93 7.26 -11.54
CA ASN A 154 -6.06 8.72 -11.51
C ASN A 154 -6.39 9.27 -10.13
N VAL A 155 -7.16 8.57 -9.30
CA VAL A 155 -7.63 9.07 -8.01
C VAL A 155 -7.53 7.99 -6.94
N HIS A 156 -6.49 8.10 -6.12
CA HIS A 156 -6.36 7.27 -4.93
C HIS A 156 -7.25 7.75 -3.76
N VAL A 157 -8.31 7.00 -3.44
CA VAL A 157 -9.20 7.06 -2.28
C VAL A 157 -9.11 5.79 -1.42
N GLN A 158 -8.32 5.86 -0.35
CA GLN A 158 -8.35 4.88 0.73
C GLN A 158 -8.49 5.54 2.10
N THR A 159 -9.65 5.36 2.73
CA THR A 159 -10.00 6.03 4.01
C THR A 159 -10.42 5.05 5.12
N ARG A 160 -10.44 3.75 4.80
CA ARG A 160 -10.89 2.71 5.72
C ARG A 160 -9.71 1.97 6.30
N GLU A 161 -9.83 1.55 7.55
CA GLU A 161 -8.87 0.60 8.14
C GLU A 161 -8.75 -0.66 7.27
N THR A 162 -7.59 -1.31 7.33
CA THR A 162 -7.20 -2.40 6.42
C THR A 162 -8.27 -3.48 6.25
N LYS A 163 -8.98 -3.87 7.31
CA LYS A 163 -10.07 -4.86 7.26
C LYS A 163 -11.17 -4.48 6.26
N PHE A 164 -11.47 -3.19 6.16
CA PHE A 164 -12.53 -2.62 5.33
C PHE A 164 -11.97 -1.90 4.08
N ALA A 165 -10.70 -2.13 3.75
CA ALA A 165 -10.06 -1.43 2.64
C ALA A 165 -10.70 -1.74 1.28
N TYR A 166 -11.44 -2.86 1.14
CA TYR A 166 -12.25 -3.21 -0.03
C TYR A 166 -13.33 -2.18 -0.40
N LEU A 167 -13.59 -1.20 0.47
CA LEU A 167 -14.46 -0.05 0.24
C LEU A 167 -13.69 1.18 -0.30
N GLY A 168 -12.53 0.98 -0.90
CA GLY A 168 -11.67 2.00 -1.50
C GLY A 168 -10.53 1.31 -2.27
N ASP A 169 -9.53 2.08 -2.70
CA ASP A 169 -8.44 1.50 -3.49
C ASP A 169 -7.63 0.52 -2.67
N SER A 170 -7.63 -0.71 -3.15
CA SER A 170 -7.11 -1.85 -2.43
C SER A 170 -6.97 -3.03 -3.38
N LEU A 171 -6.29 -4.06 -2.90
CA LEU A 171 -6.22 -5.34 -3.58
C LEU A 171 -7.01 -6.38 -2.79
N GLU A 172 -7.55 -7.36 -3.50
CA GLU A 172 -8.14 -8.56 -2.93
C GLU A 172 -7.50 -9.81 -3.52
N LEU A 173 -7.06 -10.71 -2.65
CA LEU A 173 -6.45 -11.99 -3.01
C LEU A 173 -7.31 -13.09 -2.43
N GLN A 174 -7.73 -14.06 -3.23
CA GLN A 174 -8.35 -15.29 -2.75
C GLN A 174 -7.45 -16.49 -3.05
N PHE A 175 -7.40 -17.44 -2.12
CA PHE A 175 -6.64 -18.67 -2.23
C PHE A 175 -7.49 -19.85 -1.76
N ASP A 176 -7.58 -20.88 -2.60
CA ASP A 176 -8.02 -22.23 -2.24
C ASP A 176 -6.75 -23.09 -2.13
N THR A 177 -6.49 -23.59 -0.92
CA THR A 177 -5.23 -24.27 -0.61
C THR A 177 -5.30 -25.79 -0.78
N ASN A 178 -6.47 -26.33 -1.12
CA ASN A 178 -6.70 -27.77 -1.30
C ASN A 178 -7.54 -28.12 -2.53
N VAL A 179 -7.62 -27.22 -3.51
CA VAL A 179 -8.44 -27.30 -4.74
C VAL A 179 -8.52 -28.68 -5.41
N GLN A 180 -7.45 -29.47 -5.36
CA GLN A 180 -7.42 -30.81 -5.96
C GLN A 180 -8.26 -31.85 -5.21
N ALA A 181 -8.47 -31.67 -3.91
CA ALA A 181 -9.19 -32.58 -3.04
C ALA A 181 -10.67 -32.22 -2.91
N ASP A 182 -11.02 -30.93 -2.97
CA ASP A 182 -12.37 -30.44 -2.67
C ASP A 182 -12.88 -29.34 -3.61
N TYR A 183 -12.43 -29.34 -4.87
CA TYR A 183 -12.98 -28.49 -5.94
C TYR A 183 -14.52 -28.44 -5.90
N GLY A 184 -15.06 -27.25 -5.66
CA GLY A 184 -16.50 -27.07 -5.57
C GLY A 184 -16.93 -25.65 -5.27
N PRO A 185 -18.24 -25.39 -5.28
CA PRO A 185 -18.80 -24.12 -4.88
C PRO A 185 -18.88 -24.00 -3.36
N GLY A 186 -18.68 -22.79 -2.85
CA GLY A 186 -18.70 -22.50 -1.42
C GLY A 186 -17.31 -22.53 -0.82
N VAL A 187 -16.91 -21.42 -0.22
CA VAL A 187 -15.66 -21.35 0.56
C VAL A 187 -15.74 -22.26 1.79
N ASN A 188 -14.60 -22.75 2.22
CA ASN A 188 -14.45 -23.60 3.38
C ASN A 188 -13.12 -23.31 4.10
N SER A 189 -12.74 -24.19 5.02
CA SER A 189 -11.69 -23.94 6.00
C SER A 189 -10.26 -23.86 5.42
N ASP A 190 -10.04 -24.26 4.18
CA ASP A 190 -8.77 -24.12 3.49
C ASP A 190 -8.79 -22.97 2.46
N ASP A 191 -9.88 -22.21 2.41
CA ASP A 191 -10.01 -21.00 1.61
C ASP A 191 -9.69 -19.76 2.44
N TYR A 192 -8.87 -18.89 1.86
CA TYR A 192 -8.42 -17.65 2.48
C TYR A 192 -8.69 -16.46 1.57
N GLN A 193 -8.97 -15.31 2.18
CA GLN A 193 -8.99 -14.04 1.48
C GLN A 193 -8.09 -13.04 2.19
N TYR A 194 -7.33 -12.27 1.43
CA TYR A 194 -6.65 -11.08 1.92
C TYR A 194 -7.30 -9.85 1.30
N VAL A 195 -7.61 -8.88 2.15
CA VAL A 195 -7.84 -7.50 1.74
C VAL A 195 -6.56 -6.74 2.05
N VAL A 196 -5.98 -6.10 1.04
CA VAL A 196 -4.66 -5.46 1.12
C VAL A 196 -4.82 -3.99 0.83
N SER A 197 -4.48 -3.15 1.81
CA SER A 197 -4.54 -1.70 1.68
C SER A 197 -3.15 -1.16 1.37
N PRO A 198 -2.99 -0.30 0.35
CA PRO A 198 -1.77 0.51 0.18
C PRO A 198 -1.66 1.64 1.24
N GLY A 199 -2.68 1.80 2.10
CA GLY A 199 -2.80 2.95 2.98
C GLY A 199 -3.31 4.17 2.22
N ASN A 200 -3.15 5.36 2.81
CA ASN A 200 -3.56 6.62 2.21
C ASN A 200 -2.38 7.53 1.84
N PHE A 201 -1.15 6.97 1.91
CA PHE A 201 0.12 7.67 1.67
C PHE A 201 0.34 8.93 2.54
N SER A 202 -0.35 9.01 3.67
CA SER A 202 -0.23 10.09 4.65
C SER A 202 -0.12 9.52 6.07
N ASP A 203 -1.23 9.28 6.74
CA ASP A 203 -1.31 8.87 8.15
C ASP A 203 -1.85 7.45 8.34
N GLN A 204 -2.28 6.80 7.27
CA GLN A 204 -2.65 5.38 7.26
C GLN A 204 -1.60 4.57 6.49
N ALA A 205 -0.93 3.66 7.22
CA ALA A 205 0.05 2.76 6.66
C ALA A 205 -0.60 1.66 5.79
N ALA A 206 0.20 1.10 4.89
CA ALA A 206 -0.15 -0.10 4.17
C ALA A 206 -0.28 -1.30 5.11
N GLY A 207 -1.09 -2.29 4.74
CA GLY A 207 -1.29 -3.49 5.54
C GLY A 207 -2.24 -4.48 4.87
N ALA A 208 -2.35 -5.67 5.46
CA ALA A 208 -3.30 -6.68 5.02
C ALA A 208 -4.15 -7.21 6.18
N PHE A 209 -5.38 -7.59 5.87
CA PHE A 209 -6.25 -8.32 6.76
C PHE A 209 -6.68 -9.62 6.11
N ARG A 210 -6.61 -10.71 6.87
CA ARG A 210 -6.92 -12.06 6.39
C ARG A 210 -8.28 -12.50 6.92
N PHE A 211 -9.07 -13.05 6.01
CA PHE A 211 -10.29 -13.79 6.29
C PHE A 211 -10.07 -15.26 5.92
N ARG A 212 -10.94 -16.13 6.46
CA ARG A 212 -10.93 -17.56 6.18
C ARG A 212 -12.37 -18.06 6.02
N GLY A 213 -12.56 -18.95 5.06
CA GLY A 213 -13.83 -19.64 4.89
C GLY A 213 -14.14 -20.56 6.08
N ASP A 214 -15.41 -20.84 6.29
CA ASP A 214 -15.89 -21.80 7.27
C ASP A 214 -16.72 -22.91 6.62
N ALA A 215 -17.00 -23.96 7.38
CA ALA A 215 -17.78 -25.10 6.90
C ALA A 215 -19.25 -24.76 6.57
N GLN A 216 -19.68 -23.51 6.74
CA GLN A 216 -21.01 -23.01 6.40
C GLN A 216 -21.00 -22.18 5.11
N GLY A 217 -19.86 -22.06 4.42
CA GLY A 217 -19.76 -21.29 3.19
C GLY A 217 -19.60 -19.78 3.42
N ALA A 218 -19.24 -19.35 4.64
CA ALA A 218 -19.07 -17.94 4.97
C ALA A 218 -17.59 -17.58 5.11
N MET A 219 -17.25 -16.34 4.74
CA MET A 219 -15.93 -15.77 4.93
C MET A 219 -15.91 -14.96 6.23
N SER A 220 -15.04 -15.33 7.16
CA SER A 220 -14.98 -14.76 8.51
C SER A 220 -13.59 -14.24 8.87
N ASP A 221 -13.52 -13.28 9.80
CA ASP A 221 -12.27 -12.73 10.32
C ASP A 221 -11.29 -13.82 10.76
N PHE A 222 -10.03 -13.75 10.33
CA PHE A 222 -9.00 -14.70 10.70
C PHE A 222 -7.68 -14.04 11.11
N ILE A 223 -7.63 -13.67 12.39
CA ILE A 223 -6.55 -12.90 13.02
C ILE A 223 -5.24 -13.70 13.09
N GLY A 224 -4.11 -12.98 13.16
CA GLY A 224 -2.79 -13.57 13.36
C GLY A 224 -2.06 -13.89 12.05
N SER A 225 -2.24 -13.06 11.03
CA SER A 225 -1.43 -13.13 9.81
C SER A 225 -0.05 -12.50 10.05
N GLY A 226 0.99 -13.15 9.52
CA GLY A 226 2.35 -12.63 9.44
C GLY A 226 2.65 -11.88 8.15
N ALA A 227 1.63 -11.61 7.32
CA ALA A 227 1.79 -10.92 6.05
C ALA A 227 2.38 -9.51 6.24
N GLN A 228 3.29 -9.14 5.34
CA GLN A 228 3.93 -7.84 5.31
C GLN A 228 3.56 -7.13 4.02
N VAL A 229 3.30 -5.82 4.10
CA VAL A 229 2.91 -5.00 2.95
C VAL A 229 3.73 -3.72 2.97
N ALA A 230 4.30 -3.38 1.82
CA ALA A 230 4.88 -2.07 1.55
C ALA A 230 4.16 -1.46 0.35
N ALA A 231 3.91 -0.17 0.39
CA ALA A 231 3.32 0.54 -0.73
C ALA A 231 3.97 1.91 -0.90
N ARG A 232 4.04 2.35 -2.15
CA ARG A 232 4.64 3.62 -2.54
C ARG A 232 3.77 4.28 -3.59
N GLN A 233 3.36 5.52 -3.32
CA GLN A 233 2.67 6.33 -4.31
C GLN A 233 3.61 6.64 -5.49
N THR A 234 3.08 6.58 -6.71
CA THR A 234 3.77 6.95 -7.94
C THR A 234 3.12 8.20 -8.55
N ALA A 235 3.64 8.65 -9.68
CA ALA A 235 3.05 9.79 -10.40
C ALA A 235 1.70 9.47 -11.06
N VAL A 236 1.34 8.19 -11.20
CA VAL A 236 0.19 7.71 -11.97
C VAL A 236 -0.69 6.72 -11.20
N GLY A 237 -0.46 6.54 -9.90
CA GLY A 237 -1.11 5.53 -9.07
C GLY A 237 -0.20 5.12 -7.91
N TYR A 238 0.02 3.82 -7.75
CA TYR A 238 0.89 3.29 -6.69
C TYR A 238 1.54 1.96 -7.03
N ASN A 239 2.64 1.66 -6.34
CA ASN A 239 3.23 0.34 -6.31
C ASN A 239 2.96 -0.30 -4.95
N LEU A 240 2.74 -1.61 -4.95
CA LEU A 240 2.54 -2.39 -3.73
C LEU A 240 3.34 -3.69 -3.82
N GLU A 241 4.01 -4.02 -2.72
CA GLU A 241 4.65 -5.32 -2.52
C GLU A 241 4.10 -6.00 -1.27
N MET A 242 3.96 -7.31 -1.35
CA MET A 242 3.45 -8.12 -0.24
C MET A 242 4.24 -9.42 -0.11
N ALA A 243 4.52 -9.83 1.13
CA ALA A 243 4.97 -11.17 1.46
C ALA A 243 3.91 -11.86 2.34
N ILE A 244 3.48 -13.05 1.91
CA ILE A 244 2.56 -13.94 2.64
C ILE A 244 3.35 -15.15 3.13
N PRO A 245 3.56 -15.33 4.44
CA PRO A 245 4.18 -16.54 4.96
C PRO A 245 3.38 -17.78 4.56
N TRP A 246 4.03 -18.86 4.13
CA TRP A 246 3.31 -20.11 3.79
C TRP A 246 2.55 -20.70 4.98
N SER A 247 3.01 -20.42 6.20
CA SER A 247 2.29 -20.76 7.44
C SER A 247 0.93 -20.08 7.54
N ASP A 248 0.76 -18.90 6.93
CA ASP A 248 -0.52 -18.20 6.92
C ASP A 248 -1.56 -18.88 6.03
N LEU A 249 -1.12 -19.67 5.06
CA LEU A 249 -1.95 -20.48 4.18
C LEU A 249 -2.01 -21.95 4.64
N ALA A 250 -1.39 -22.28 5.79
CA ALA A 250 -1.23 -23.65 6.29
C ALA A 250 -0.61 -24.62 5.26
N LEU A 251 0.27 -24.12 4.39
CA LEU A 251 0.92 -24.87 3.32
C LEU A 251 2.42 -25.02 3.54
N GLN A 252 3.01 -25.96 2.80
CA GLN A 252 4.45 -26.02 2.57
C GLN A 252 4.69 -25.84 1.07
N PRO A 253 5.55 -24.91 0.65
CA PRO A 253 5.76 -24.65 -0.76
C PRO A 253 6.57 -25.77 -1.41
N ALA A 254 6.26 -26.04 -2.68
CA ALA A 254 7.05 -26.90 -3.54
C ALA A 254 6.83 -26.49 -5.00
N ALA A 255 7.85 -26.63 -5.83
CA ALA A 255 7.69 -26.46 -7.26
C ALA A 255 6.61 -27.41 -7.80
N GLY A 256 5.71 -26.88 -8.64
CA GLY A 256 4.52 -27.57 -9.15
C GLY A 256 3.33 -27.58 -8.20
N LEU A 257 3.40 -26.95 -7.02
CA LEU A 257 2.22 -26.72 -6.19
C LEU A 257 1.25 -25.81 -6.95
N VAL A 258 -0.02 -26.22 -7.01
CA VAL A 258 -1.10 -25.46 -7.64
C VAL A 258 -2.18 -25.16 -6.59
N LEU A 259 -2.54 -23.89 -6.47
CA LEU A 259 -3.62 -23.38 -5.64
C LEU A 259 -4.77 -22.89 -6.54
N GLY A 260 -6.00 -22.91 -6.04
CA GLY A 260 -7.04 -22.06 -6.62
C GLY A 260 -6.74 -20.61 -6.21
N ALA A 261 -6.90 -19.65 -7.12
CA ALA A 261 -6.54 -18.27 -6.83
C ALA A 261 -7.33 -17.24 -7.63
N ALA A 262 -7.61 -16.10 -7.01
CA ALA A 262 -8.13 -14.90 -7.67
C ALA A 262 -7.38 -13.66 -7.18
N PHE A 263 -7.02 -12.78 -8.11
CA PHE A 263 -6.28 -11.55 -7.86
C PHE A 263 -7.07 -10.39 -8.42
N SER A 264 -7.46 -9.48 -7.54
CA SER A 264 -8.36 -8.39 -7.88
C SER A 264 -7.86 -7.06 -7.35
N ILE A 265 -8.24 -6.00 -8.05
CA ILE A 265 -8.03 -4.61 -7.66
C ILE A 265 -9.41 -3.96 -7.49
N ASN A 266 -9.59 -3.27 -6.37
CA ASN A 266 -10.72 -2.37 -6.13
C ASN A 266 -10.31 -0.96 -6.51
N ASP A 267 -11.27 -0.24 -7.06
CA ASP A 267 -11.14 1.13 -7.52
C ASP A 267 -12.31 1.96 -6.98
N LEU A 268 -11.97 3.14 -6.43
CA LEU A 268 -12.89 4.14 -5.92
C LEU A 268 -12.41 5.54 -6.26
N ASP A 269 -13.11 6.18 -7.18
CA ASP A 269 -12.80 7.55 -7.60
C ASP A 269 -13.44 8.60 -6.69
N THR A 270 -14.51 8.24 -5.97
CA THR A 270 -15.35 9.22 -5.24
C THR A 270 -14.93 9.34 -3.77
N PRO A 271 -14.26 10.44 -3.34
CA PRO A 271 -13.82 10.58 -1.96
C PRO A 271 -14.99 10.68 -0.98
N GLY A 272 -14.88 10.02 0.18
CA GLY A 272 -15.83 10.14 1.29
C GLY A 272 -17.09 9.27 1.20
N THR A 273 -17.26 8.46 0.16
CA THR A 273 -18.35 7.48 0.05
C THR A 273 -17.98 6.16 0.73
N ALA A 274 -16.75 5.71 0.49
CA ALA A 274 -16.21 4.42 0.89
C ALA A 274 -17.19 3.27 0.58
N VAL A 275 -17.34 3.04 -0.71
CA VAL A 275 -18.15 1.99 -1.34
C VAL A 275 -17.23 1.16 -2.23
N GLN A 276 -17.62 -0.08 -2.49
CA GLN A 276 -16.95 -0.88 -3.52
C GLN A 276 -17.54 -0.46 -4.88
N GLU A 277 -16.90 0.51 -5.53
CA GLU A 277 -17.38 1.12 -6.78
C GLU A 277 -17.09 0.24 -7.99
N LEU A 278 -15.84 -0.22 -8.14
CA LEU A 278 -15.43 -1.13 -9.20
C LEU A 278 -14.44 -2.18 -8.65
N MET A 279 -14.54 -3.42 -9.13
CA MET A 279 -13.50 -4.41 -8.95
C MET A 279 -13.14 -5.05 -10.29
N LEU A 280 -11.84 -5.03 -10.62
CA LEU A 280 -11.28 -5.83 -11.69
C LEU A 280 -10.59 -7.07 -11.15
N SER A 281 -10.65 -8.18 -11.88
CA SER A 281 -9.97 -9.43 -11.55
C SER A 281 -9.18 -9.97 -12.75
N HIS A 282 -8.15 -10.75 -12.45
CA HIS A 282 -7.40 -11.50 -13.46
C HIS A 282 -8.21 -12.64 -14.08
N VAL A 283 -9.30 -13.06 -13.43
CA VAL A 283 -10.19 -14.12 -13.92
C VAL A 283 -11.64 -13.63 -13.97
N ALA A 284 -12.24 -13.69 -15.16
CA ALA A 284 -13.58 -13.15 -15.41
C ALA A 284 -14.72 -13.87 -14.67
N THR A 285 -14.48 -15.11 -14.23
CA THR A 285 -15.49 -15.92 -13.56
C THR A 285 -15.55 -15.69 -12.05
N ARG A 286 -14.63 -14.90 -11.47
CA ARG A 286 -14.48 -14.75 -10.01
C ARG A 286 -15.81 -14.43 -9.35
N ARG A 287 -16.18 -15.25 -8.38
CA ARG A 287 -17.25 -15.00 -7.42
C ARG A 287 -16.68 -15.13 -6.01
N TRP A 288 -17.09 -14.22 -5.14
CA TRP A 288 -16.47 -14.07 -3.82
C TRP A 288 -16.46 -15.35 -2.97
N LEU A 289 -17.58 -16.09 -2.91
CA LEU A 289 -17.75 -17.25 -2.03
C LEU A 289 -17.71 -18.59 -2.78
N ASP A 290 -17.16 -18.63 -3.99
CA ASP A 290 -17.19 -19.83 -4.86
C ASP A 290 -15.80 -20.12 -5.44
N PRO A 291 -14.99 -20.95 -4.77
CA PRO A 291 -13.64 -21.32 -5.21
C PRO A 291 -13.58 -21.94 -6.60
N SER A 292 -14.63 -22.68 -7.01
CA SER A 292 -14.71 -23.26 -8.36
C SER A 292 -14.80 -22.23 -9.50
N SER A 293 -14.98 -20.95 -9.14
CA SER A 293 -15.02 -19.82 -10.08
C SER A 293 -13.70 -19.07 -10.20
N TRP A 294 -12.71 -19.41 -9.36
CA TRP A 294 -11.40 -18.78 -9.35
C TRP A 294 -10.48 -19.39 -10.40
N GLY A 295 -9.38 -18.71 -10.66
CA GLY A 295 -8.29 -19.20 -11.50
C GLY A 295 -7.36 -20.12 -10.72
N THR A 296 -6.12 -20.24 -11.18
CA THR A 296 -5.09 -21.02 -10.47
C THR A 296 -3.78 -20.25 -10.36
N LEU A 297 -3.04 -20.52 -9.29
CA LEU A 297 -1.66 -20.09 -9.10
C LEU A 297 -0.76 -21.32 -9.04
N GLU A 298 0.25 -21.39 -9.89
CA GLU A 298 1.28 -22.44 -9.87
C GLU A 298 2.65 -21.90 -9.46
N LEU A 299 3.35 -22.68 -8.62
CA LEU A 299 4.72 -22.40 -8.21
C LEU A 299 5.72 -22.99 -9.21
N GLU A 300 6.38 -22.13 -9.99
CA GLU A 300 7.43 -22.53 -10.93
C GLU A 300 8.77 -22.78 -10.20
N PRO A 301 9.63 -23.68 -10.72
CA PRO A 301 10.92 -24.03 -10.11
C PRO A 301 11.97 -22.92 -10.13
#